data_AF-A0A958QX51-F1
#
_entry.id   AF-A0A958QX51-F1
#
_cell.length_a   1.000
_cell.length_b   1.000
_cell.length_c   1.000
_cell.angle_alpha   90.00
_cell.angle_beta   90.00
_cell.angle_gamma   90.00
#
_symmetry.space_group_name_H-M   'P 1'
#
loop_
_entity.id
_entity.type
_entity.pdbx_description
1 polymer ?
#
loop_
_entity_poly.entity_id
_entity_poly.type
_entity_poly.pdbx_seq_one_letter_code
_entity_poly.pdbx_strand_id
1 'polypeptide(L)' 'MADVDFKERLYTIDERGHRKWVYADIVMGRYFKPRAVVAYALMAFYLVMPWITINGRQGIRFDIASRKFLFFG' A
#
# COMPACT_ATOMS: atom_id res chain seq x y z
N MET A 1 -1.85 -15.84 48.64
CA MET A 1 -1.97 -14.96 47.47
C MET A 1 -2.05 -15.91 46.28
N ALA A 2 -3.26 -16.22 45.81
CA ALA A 2 -3.46 -17.23 44.78
C ALA A 2 -2.95 -16.71 43.44
N ASP A 3 -2.13 -17.51 42.77
CA ASP A 3 -1.69 -17.34 41.39
C ASP A 3 -2.92 -17.39 40.48
N VAL A 4 -3.24 -16.28 39.82
CA VAL A 4 -4.43 -16.18 38.96
C VAL A 4 -4.11 -16.93 37.67
N ASP A 5 -4.64 -18.15 37.54
CA ASP A 5 -4.35 -19.05 36.43
C ASP A 5 -4.65 -18.38 35.08
N PHE A 6 -3.63 -18.24 34.23
CA PHE A 6 -3.72 -17.61 32.90
C PHE A 6 -4.78 -18.28 32.01
N LYS A 7 -5.21 -19.51 32.34
CA LYS A 7 -6.29 -20.23 31.66
C LYS A 7 -7.68 -19.65 31.88
N GLU A 8 -7.92 -18.92 32.98
CA GLU A 8 -9.25 -18.39 33.31
C GLU A 8 -9.54 -17.01 32.69
N ARG A 9 -8.57 -16.39 32.01
CA ARG A 9 -8.74 -15.07 31.36
C ARG A 9 -8.81 -15.14 29.85
N LEU A 10 -9.72 -14.35 29.28
CA LEU A 10 -9.80 -14.10 27.85
C LEU A 10 -8.61 -13.21 27.41
N TYR A 11 -7.89 -13.63 26.37
CA TYR A 11 -6.71 -12.93 25.81
C TYR A 11 -6.96 -11.47 25.38
N THR A 12 -8.22 -11.09 25.17
CA THR A 12 -8.66 -9.77 24.74
C THR A 12 -8.94 -8.80 25.91
N ILE A 13 -8.73 -9.23 27.16
CA ILE A 13 -9.10 -8.49 28.38
C ILE A 13 -7.90 -8.27 29.32
N ASP A 14 -7.70 -7.02 29.74
CA ASP A 14 -6.67 -6.58 30.69
C ASP A 14 -7.00 -6.98 32.16
N GLU A 15 -6.06 -6.83 33.09
CA GLU A 15 -6.19 -7.33 34.48
C GLU A 15 -7.35 -6.68 35.25
N ARG A 16 -7.79 -5.51 34.77
CA ARG A 16 -8.90 -4.73 35.32
C ARG A 16 -10.24 -4.97 34.60
N GLY A 17 -10.31 -5.91 33.65
CA GLY A 17 -11.55 -6.20 32.90
C GLY A 17 -11.79 -5.32 31.67
N HIS A 18 -10.85 -4.46 31.30
CA HIS A 18 -10.96 -3.60 30.11
C HIS A 18 -10.55 -4.33 28.81
N ARG A 19 -11.15 -3.95 27.68
CA ARG A 19 -10.80 -4.50 26.36
C ARG A 19 -9.41 -4.02 25.90
N LYS A 20 -8.55 -4.96 25.53
CA LYS A 20 -7.25 -4.71 24.92
C LYS A 20 -7.43 -4.50 23.41
N TRP A 21 -7.20 -3.28 22.93
CA TRP A 21 -7.23 -2.95 21.51
C TRP A 21 -5.83 -3.12 20.89
N VAL A 22 -5.78 -3.71 19.70
CA VAL A 22 -4.54 -3.86 18.93
C VAL A 22 -4.55 -2.81 17.82
N TYR A 23 -3.53 -1.97 17.81
CA TYR A 23 -3.29 -0.97 16.76
C TYR A 23 -2.06 -1.37 15.97
N ALA A 24 -2.13 -1.22 14.65
CA ALA A 24 -0.97 -1.42 13.80
C ALA A 24 0.01 -0.26 14.02
N ASP A 25 1.25 -0.59 14.36
CA ASP A 25 2.33 0.40 14.43
C ASP A 25 2.98 0.57 13.04
N ILE A 26 3.46 1.78 12.76
CA ILE A 26 4.17 2.06 11.51
C ILE A 26 5.59 1.51 11.65
N VAL A 27 5.83 0.34 11.05
CA VAL A 27 7.15 -0.30 11.09
C VAL A 27 8.14 0.49 10.23
N MET A 28 8.92 1.35 10.87
CA MET A 28 10.06 2.04 10.29
C MET A 28 11.24 1.06 10.21
N GLY A 29 11.57 0.61 9.00
CA GLY A 29 12.66 -0.34 8.78
C GLY A 29 13.47 -0.04 7.52
N ARG A 30 14.51 -0.82 7.27
CA ARG A 30 15.40 -0.68 6.10
C ARG A 30 14.62 -0.64 4.78
N TYR A 31 13.52 -1.38 4.68
CA TYR A 31 12.67 -1.46 3.49
C TYR A 31 11.55 -0.41 3.40
N PHE A 32 11.30 0.36 4.46
CA PHE A 32 10.22 1.35 4.48
C PHE A 32 10.46 2.47 3.46
N LYS A 33 11.67 3.04 3.47
CA LYS A 33 12.10 4.10 2.54
C LYS A 33 12.15 3.65 1.07
N PRO A 34 12.85 2.55 0.69
CA PRO A 34 12.89 2.14 -0.71
C PRO A 34 11.52 1.73 -1.25
N ARG A 35 10.65 1.10 -0.43
CA ARG A 35 9.26 0.82 -0.83
C ARG A 35 8.52 2.10 -1.23
N ALA A 36 8.65 3.15 -0.42
CA ALA A 36 8.01 4.44 -0.69
C ALA A 36 8.56 5.06 -1.99
N VAL A 37 9.88 5.06 -2.18
CA VAL A 37 10.52 5.59 -3.40
C VAL A 37 10.03 4.85 -4.65
N VAL A 38 9.98 3.51 -4.63
CA VAL A 38 9.47 2.72 -5.75
C VAL A 38 8.01 3.05 -6.04
N ALA A 39 7.18 3.19 -5.00
CA ALA A 39 5.78 3.57 -5.17
C ALA A 39 5.63 4.94 -5.84
N TYR A 40 6.36 5.95 -5.37
CA TYR A 40 6.34 7.29 -5.98
C TYR A 40 6.90 7.29 -7.40
N ALA A 41 7.95 6.52 -7.67
CA ALA A 41 8.53 6.39 -9.00
C ALA A 41 7.55 5.76 -10.00
N LEU A 42 6.88 4.67 -9.61
CA LEU A 42 5.86 4.03 -10.44
C LEU A 42 4.65 4.93 -10.66
N MET A 43 4.20 5.64 -9.62
CA MET A 43 3.09 6.58 -9.74
C MET A 43 3.42 7.71 -10.72
N ALA A 44 4.61 8.30 -10.59
CA ALA A 44 5.08 9.32 -11.53
C ALA A 44 5.18 8.76 -12.95
N PHE A 45 5.71 7.54 -13.12
CA PHE A 45 5.78 6.87 -14.42
C PHE A 45 4.39 6.70 -15.05
N TYR A 46 3.44 6.06 -14.36
CA TYR A 46 2.10 5.82 -14.91
C TYR A 46 1.32 7.09 -15.20
N LEU A 47 1.45 8.10 -14.34
CA LEU A 47 0.83 9.39 -14.58
C LEU A 47 1.49 10.04 -15.78
N VAL A 48 2.81 10.22 -15.80
CA VAL A 48 3.48 10.99 -16.85
C VAL A 48 3.42 10.31 -18.23
N MET A 49 3.36 8.97 -18.29
CA MET A 49 3.42 8.19 -19.52
C MET A 49 2.41 8.58 -20.62
N PRO A 50 1.11 8.84 -20.36
CA PRO A 50 0.18 9.36 -21.38
C PRO A 50 0.51 10.78 -21.87
N TRP A 51 1.28 11.59 -21.16
CA TRP A 51 1.65 12.93 -21.63
C TRP A 51 2.94 12.94 -22.47
N ILE A 52 3.77 11.91 -22.34
CA ILE A 52 4.99 11.77 -23.16
C ILE A 52 4.61 11.27 -24.56
N THR A 53 5.16 11.91 -25.59
CA THR A 53 5.08 11.43 -26.98
C THR A 53 6.41 10.81 -27.42
N ILE A 54 6.38 9.56 -27.89
CA ILE A 54 7.52 8.84 -28.45
C ILE A 54 7.25 8.69 -29.96
N ASN A 55 8.19 9.08 -30.83
CA ASN A 55 8.08 8.96 -32.29
C ASN A 55 6.80 9.58 -32.90
N GLY A 56 6.32 10.70 -32.32
CA GLY A 56 5.09 11.38 -32.78
C GLY A 56 3.78 10.73 -32.34
N ARG A 57 3.84 9.68 -31.52
CA ARG A 57 2.68 8.99 -30.94
C ARG A 57 2.72 9.05 -29.41
N GLN A 58 1.55 9.06 -28.80
CA GLN A 58 1.40 9.15 -27.35
C GLN A 58 1.87 7.83 -26.69
N GLY A 59 2.63 7.92 -25.60
CA GLY A 59 3.24 6.77 -24.93
C GLY A 59 2.21 5.74 -24.45
N ILE A 60 1.05 6.18 -23.98
CA ILE A 60 -0.15 5.33 -23.88
C ILE A 60 -1.35 6.10 -24.43
N ARG A 61 -2.04 5.50 -25.41
CA ARG A 61 -3.30 6.02 -25.96
C ARG A 61 -4.40 4.98 -25.82
N PHE A 62 -5.45 5.33 -25.08
CA PHE A 62 -6.69 4.56 -25.01
C PHE A 62 -7.78 5.26 -25.81
N ASP A 63 -7.95 4.88 -27.07
CA ASP A 63 -9.10 5.29 -27.86
C ASP A 63 -10.14 4.18 -27.89
N ILE A 64 -11.09 4.26 -26.96
CA ILE A 64 -12.17 3.26 -26.81
C ILE A 64 -13.16 3.35 -27.98
N ALA A 65 -13.41 4.56 -28.49
CA ALA A 65 -14.36 4.79 -29.56
C ALA A 65 -13.90 4.14 -30.87
N SER A 66 -12.61 4.27 -31.20
CA SER A 66 -12.02 3.67 -32.39
C SER A 66 -11.39 2.28 -32.14
N ARG A 67 -11.45 1.77 -30.90
CA ARG A 67 -10.81 0.52 -30.45
C ARG A 67 -9.30 0.46 -30.75
N LYS A 68 -8.62 1.61 -30.65
CA LYS A 68 -7.19 1.73 -30.88
C LYS A 68 -6.48 1.90 -29.54
N PHE A 69 -5.64 0.94 -29.21
CA PHE A 69 -4.79 0.96 -28.03
C PHE A 69 -3.34 1.02 -28.48
N LEU A 70 -2.64 2.07 -28.09
CA LEU A 70 -1.23 2.25 -28.41
C LEU A 70 -0.44 2.28 -27.11
N PHE A 71 0.60 1.46 -27.03
CA PHE A 71 1.48 1.38 -25.87
C PHE A 71 2.93 1.55 -26.34
N PHE A 72 3.68 2.40 -25.65
CA PHE A 72 5.09 2.73 -25.87
C PHE A 72 5.44 3.45 -27.20
N GLY A 73 4.46 4.04 -27.89
CA GLY A 73 4.65 4.83 -29.12
C GLY A 73 4.63 4.04 -30.43
#